data_AF-A0A6L9YZ47-F1
#
_entry.id   AF-A0A6L9YZ47-F1
#
_cell.length_a   1.000
_cell.length_b   1.000
_cell.length_c   1.000
_cell.angle_alpha   90.00
_cell.angle_beta   90.00
_cell.angle_gamma   90.00
#
_symmetry.space_group_name_H-M   'P 1'
#
loop_
_entity.id
_entity.type
_entity.pdbx_description
1 polymer ?
#
loop_
_entity_poly.entity_id
_entity_poly.type
_entity_poly.pdbx_seq_one_letter_code
_entity_poly.pdbx_strand_id
1 'polypeptide(L)'
;RTSSWKSAPGISSDNVSQALADLGACLADHAGEYVRLIGIDPQAKRRVMEKIIQKPGDTAKPAAKSAPSSSYTPASRQSSGFNGGSVSGSSLSQDTIEQIRSLLSQGYRIGTEHADKRRFRTSSWQSCSPIDSTRVSEVIEGLEGCMVEHAGEYIRLIGIDPKAKRRVLETLIQKP
;
A
#
# COMPACT_ATOMS: atom_id res chain seq x y z
N ARG A 1 -14.00 3.75 17.33
CA ARG A 1 -14.97 2.84 16.66
C ARG A 1 -14.17 1.68 16.09
N THR A 2 -14.32 0.48 16.66
CA THR A 2 -13.67 -0.75 16.18
C THR A 2 -14.10 -1.01 14.74
N SER A 3 -13.21 -0.79 13.78
CA SER A 3 -13.39 -1.21 12.39
C SER A 3 -13.31 -2.74 12.34
N SER A 4 -14.39 -3.41 12.74
CA SER A 4 -14.49 -4.86 12.79
C SER A 4 -14.72 -5.41 11.38
N TRP A 5 -13.64 -5.51 10.61
CA TRP A 5 -13.65 -6.31 9.39
C TRP A 5 -13.95 -7.77 9.75
N LYS A 6 -15.01 -8.32 9.17
CA LYS A 6 -15.31 -9.76 9.26
C LYS A 6 -14.56 -10.49 8.16
N SER A 7 -14.08 -11.70 8.47
CA SER A 7 -13.40 -12.55 7.50
C SER A 7 -14.45 -13.41 6.79
N ALA A 8 -14.52 -13.31 5.46
CA ALA A 8 -15.31 -14.21 4.63
C ALA A 8 -14.56 -15.56 4.44
N PRO A 9 -15.24 -16.62 3.97
CA PRO A 9 -14.58 -17.88 3.61
C PRO A 9 -13.42 -17.65 2.64
N GLY A 10 -12.32 -18.39 2.84
CA GLY A 10 -11.18 -18.34 1.93
C GLY A 10 -11.50 -19.01 0.60
N ILE A 11 -11.13 -18.37 -0.51
CA ILE A 11 -11.25 -18.94 -1.86
C ILE A 11 -9.91 -19.55 -2.21
N SER A 12 -9.85 -20.88 -2.27
CA SER A 12 -8.66 -21.64 -2.67
C SER A 12 -9.05 -22.58 -3.80
N SER A 13 -8.73 -22.20 -5.04
CA SER A 13 -9.00 -23.01 -6.23
C SER A 13 -7.87 -22.85 -7.24
N ASP A 14 -7.42 -23.96 -7.82
CA ASP A 14 -6.44 -23.98 -8.92
C ASP A 14 -7.09 -23.59 -10.26
N ASN A 15 -8.43 -23.48 -10.31
CA ASN A 15 -9.20 -23.03 -11.46
C ASN A 15 -9.72 -21.60 -11.26
N VAL A 16 -9.31 -20.71 -12.15
CA VAL A 16 -9.69 -19.28 -12.16
C VAL A 16 -11.20 -19.10 -12.30
N SER A 17 -11.89 -19.90 -13.13
CA SER A 17 -13.33 -19.78 -13.33
C SER A 17 -14.11 -20.10 -12.05
N GLN A 18 -13.65 -21.08 -11.28
CA GLN A 18 -14.27 -21.43 -10.00
C GLN A 18 -13.97 -20.35 -8.95
N ALA A 19 -12.73 -19.86 -8.88
CA ALA A 19 -12.36 -18.79 -7.97
C ALA A 19 -13.16 -17.49 -8.22
N LEU A 20 -13.45 -17.16 -9.48
CA LEU A 20 -14.29 -16.03 -9.85
C LEU A 20 -15.76 -16.26 -9.50
N ALA A 21 -16.27 -17.48 -9.62
CA ALA A 21 -17.64 -17.83 -9.22
C ALA A 21 -17.82 -17.69 -7.70
N ASP A 22 -16.88 -18.25 -6.92
CA ASP A 22 -16.89 -18.18 -5.45
C ASP A 22 -16.75 -16.72 -4.96
N LEU A 23 -15.89 -15.94 -5.64
CA LEU A 23 -15.76 -14.50 -5.37
C LEU A 23 -17.07 -13.77 -5.67
N GLY A 24 -17.71 -14.07 -6.80
CA GLY A 24 -18.99 -13.50 -7.18
C GLY A 24 -20.10 -13.79 -6.17
N ALA A 25 -20.17 -15.02 -5.68
CA ALA A 25 -21.11 -15.42 -4.63
C ALA A 25 -20.86 -14.65 -3.33
N CYS A 26 -19.60 -14.59 -2.88
CA CYS A 26 -19.23 -13.83 -1.69
C CYS A 26 -19.59 -12.34 -1.81
N LEU A 27 -19.39 -11.72 -2.98
CA LEU A 27 -19.77 -10.32 -3.18
C LEU A 27 -21.28 -10.10 -3.10
N ALA A 28 -22.05 -11.04 -3.67
CA ALA A 28 -23.51 -11.00 -3.63
C ALA A 28 -24.08 -11.17 -2.22
N ASP A 29 -23.55 -12.11 -1.43
CA ASP A 29 -23.98 -12.35 -0.04
C ASP A 29 -23.70 -11.15 0.87
N HIS A 30 -22.68 -10.36 0.53
CA HIS A 30 -22.27 -9.16 1.25
C HIS A 30 -22.69 -7.87 0.55
N ALA A 31 -23.72 -7.91 -0.30
CA ALA A 31 -24.19 -6.75 -1.04
C ALA A 31 -24.51 -5.56 -0.12
N GLY A 32 -24.03 -4.38 -0.49
CA GLY A 32 -24.18 -3.17 0.33
C GLY A 32 -23.17 -3.04 1.47
N GLU A 33 -22.23 -3.98 1.62
CA GLU A 33 -21.10 -3.89 2.55
C GLU A 33 -19.79 -3.53 1.83
N TYR A 34 -18.80 -3.05 2.59
CA TYR A 34 -17.43 -2.92 2.08
C TYR A 34 -16.78 -4.31 2.01
N VAL A 35 -16.35 -4.74 0.83
CA VAL A 35 -15.60 -6.01 0.66
C VAL A 35 -14.17 -5.70 0.23
N ARG A 36 -13.21 -6.33 0.92
CA ARG A 36 -11.78 -6.17 0.71
C ARG A 36 -11.15 -7.50 0.30
N LEU A 37 -10.55 -7.55 -0.89
CA LEU A 37 -9.88 -8.72 -1.43
C LEU A 37 -8.48 -8.89 -0.83
N ILE A 38 -8.40 -9.97 -0.06
CA ILE A 38 -7.29 -10.74 0.49
C ILE A 38 -6.38 -11.53 -0.49
N GLY A 39 -5.28 -11.01 -1.04
CA GLY A 39 -4.28 -11.91 -1.65
C GLY A 39 -3.46 -12.59 -0.55
N ILE A 40 -3.23 -13.91 -0.59
CA ILE A 40 -2.35 -14.64 0.35
C ILE A 40 -1.33 -15.47 -0.45
N ASP A 41 -0.04 -15.33 -0.16
CA ASP A 41 0.99 -16.25 -0.64
C ASP A 41 1.01 -17.46 0.31
N PRO A 42 0.58 -18.64 -0.15
CA PRO A 42 0.43 -19.81 0.71
C PRO A 42 1.79 -20.39 1.16
N GLN A 43 2.85 -20.17 0.37
CA GLN A 43 4.20 -20.67 0.68
C GLN A 43 4.84 -19.80 1.76
N ALA A 44 4.79 -18.49 1.59
CA ALA A 44 5.33 -17.54 2.57
C ALA A 44 4.35 -17.19 3.71
N LYS A 45 3.13 -17.76 3.71
CA LYS A 45 2.04 -17.52 4.68
C LYS A 45 1.81 -16.04 4.99
N ARG A 46 1.96 -15.18 3.99
CA ARG A 46 1.83 -13.73 4.14
C ARG A 46 0.71 -13.18 3.29
N ARG A 47 0.12 -12.08 3.75
CA ARG A 47 -0.79 -11.31 2.93
C ARG A 47 0.00 -10.67 1.83
N VAL A 48 -0.58 -10.73 0.66
CA VAL A 48 0.08 -10.29 -0.50
C VAL A 48 -0.62 -9.19 -1.26
N MET A 49 -1.94 -9.22 -1.32
CA MET A 49 -2.70 -8.14 -1.93
C MET A 49 -3.83 -7.68 -1.03
N GLU A 50 -4.13 -6.39 -1.10
CA GLU A 50 -5.25 -5.80 -0.39
C GLU A 50 -5.91 -4.74 -1.25
N LYS A 51 -7.16 -4.98 -1.64
CA LYS A 51 -7.95 -4.05 -2.46
C LYS A 51 -9.40 -4.05 -2.04
N ILE A 52 -10.00 -2.87 -1.82
CA ILE A 52 -11.45 -2.77 -1.65
C ILE A 52 -12.09 -2.97 -3.02
N ILE A 53 -12.87 -4.05 -3.15
CA ILE A 53 -13.51 -4.47 -4.41
C ILE A 53 -15.03 -4.25 -4.42
N GLN A 54 -15.63 -3.91 -3.27
CA GLN A 54 -17.03 -3.53 -3.16
C GLN A 54 -17.19 -2.40 -2.13
N LYS A 55 -18.07 -1.45 -2.41
CA LYS A 55 -18.47 -0.38 -1.48
C LYS A 55 -20.00 -0.38 -1.34
N PRO A 56 -20.53 0.02 -0.17
CA PRO A 56 -21.95 0.27 0.00
C PRO A 56 -22.46 1.28 -1.04
N GLY A 57 -23.50 0.91 -1.79
CA GLY A 57 -24.10 1.75 -2.83
C GLY A 57 -23.61 1.47 -4.25
N ASP A 58 -22.54 0.68 -4.44
CA ASP A 58 -22.23 0.11 -5.76
C ASP A 58 -23.24 -1.03 -6.01
N THR A 59 -24.27 -0.78 -6.84
CA THR A 59 -25.16 -1.85 -7.29
C THR A 59 -24.34 -2.84 -8.10
N ALA A 60 -24.21 -4.07 -7.59
CA ALA A 60 -23.58 -5.18 -8.29
C ALA A 60 -24.26 -5.36 -9.65
N LYS A 61 -23.66 -4.83 -10.73
CA LYS A 61 -24.04 -5.24 -12.08
C LYS A 61 -23.70 -6.73 -12.20
N PRO A 62 -24.66 -7.59 -12.56
CA PRO A 62 -24.40 -9.01 -12.70
C PRO A 62 -23.33 -9.22 -13.77
N ALA A 63 -22.49 -10.23 -13.53
CA ALA A 63 -21.31 -10.58 -14.31
C ALA A 63 -21.54 -10.51 -15.83
N ALA A 64 -20.95 -9.51 -16.48
CA ALA A 64 -20.63 -9.61 -17.89
C ALA A 64 -19.37 -10.48 -18.00
N LYS A 65 -19.55 -11.70 -18.51
CA LYS A 65 -18.47 -12.63 -18.87
C LYS A 65 -17.43 -11.91 -19.73
N SER A 66 -16.15 -11.90 -19.31
CA SER A 66 -14.95 -12.09 -20.17
C SER A 66 -13.62 -11.83 -19.41
N ALA A 67 -12.86 -12.92 -19.19
CA ALA A 67 -11.39 -13.09 -19.36
C ALA A 67 -10.36 -12.25 -18.54
N PRO A 68 -9.10 -12.76 -18.39
CA PRO A 68 -8.38 -12.82 -17.10
C PRO A 68 -7.20 -11.85 -16.97
N SER A 69 -6.78 -11.52 -15.73
CA SER A 69 -5.38 -11.16 -15.39
C SER A 69 -5.25 -10.96 -13.86
N SER A 70 -4.63 -11.91 -13.14
CA SER A 70 -3.22 -11.84 -12.69
C SER A 70 -2.93 -10.55 -11.89
N SER A 71 -2.93 -10.52 -10.56
CA SER A 71 -2.18 -11.27 -9.53
C SER A 71 -1.22 -10.30 -8.82
N TYR A 72 -1.52 -10.05 -7.55
CA TYR A 72 -0.57 -10.13 -6.43
C TYR A 72 0.59 -9.10 -6.39
N THR A 73 0.40 -8.06 -5.58
CA THR A 73 1.43 -7.45 -4.68
C THR A 73 2.08 -8.52 -3.77
N PRO A 74 3.24 -8.32 -3.03
CA PRO A 74 3.18 -7.95 -1.59
C PRO A 74 4.36 -7.53 -0.68
N ALA A 75 3.99 -6.82 0.41
CA ALA A 75 4.21 -7.05 1.87
C ALA A 75 5.37 -7.95 2.39
N SER A 76 5.98 -7.83 3.58
CA SER A 76 5.86 -7.00 4.81
C SER A 76 6.85 -7.60 5.86
N ARG A 77 7.16 -6.84 6.94
CA ARG A 77 7.31 -7.23 8.38
C ARG A 77 8.69 -7.19 9.08
N GLN A 78 8.61 -6.62 10.31
CA GLN A 78 9.07 -7.07 11.65
C GLN A 78 10.39 -6.60 12.28
N SER A 79 10.28 -6.48 13.61
CA SER A 79 11.04 -5.74 14.63
C SER A 79 12.45 -6.27 14.97
N SER A 80 13.31 -5.37 15.43
CA SER A 80 14.22 -5.62 16.55
C SER A 80 14.61 -4.30 17.22
N GLY A 81 14.60 -4.27 18.54
CA GLY A 81 15.04 -3.12 19.32
C GLY A 81 16.51 -2.84 19.06
N PHE A 82 16.81 -1.66 18.52
CA PHE A 82 18.13 -1.07 18.54
C PHE A 82 18.01 0.37 19.01
N ASN A 83 18.67 0.62 20.14
CA ASN A 83 18.92 1.94 20.69
C ASN A 83 19.68 2.76 19.63
N GLY A 84 19.05 3.78 19.05
CA GLY A 84 19.63 4.50 17.91
C GLY A 84 18.89 5.79 17.57
N GLY A 85 19.26 6.86 18.28
CA GLY A 85 19.03 8.26 17.89
C GLY A 85 17.57 8.63 17.67
N SER A 86 16.90 9.08 18.73
CA SER A 86 15.64 9.82 18.61
C SER A 86 15.91 11.12 17.86
N VAL A 87 15.50 11.18 16.61
CA VAL A 87 15.22 12.45 15.90
C VAL A 87 13.94 13.02 16.50
N SER A 88 14.07 13.58 17.69
CA SER A 88 12.99 14.24 18.43
C SER A 88 12.64 15.54 17.71
N GLY A 89 11.59 15.51 16.89
CA GLY A 89 11.11 16.70 16.16
C GLY A 89 10.48 16.42 14.80
N SER A 90 10.56 15.19 14.27
CA SER A 90 10.02 14.91 12.95
C SER A 90 8.49 14.78 12.95
N SER A 91 7.86 15.35 11.93
CA SER A 91 6.42 15.17 11.62
C SER A 91 6.07 13.75 11.14
N LEU A 92 7.09 12.96 10.84
CA LEU A 92 6.97 11.57 10.42
C LEU A 92 6.76 10.64 11.60
N SER A 93 5.98 9.58 11.39
CA SER A 93 5.85 8.52 12.38
C SER A 93 7.17 7.76 12.56
N GLN A 94 7.40 7.24 13.77
CA GLN A 94 8.57 6.40 14.06
C GLN A 94 8.66 5.19 13.11
N ASP A 95 7.53 4.56 12.79
CA ASP A 95 7.46 3.47 11.81
C ASP A 95 7.99 3.90 10.42
N THR A 96 7.67 5.12 9.99
CA THR A 96 8.15 5.64 8.70
C THR A 96 9.66 5.87 8.73
N ILE A 97 10.17 6.38 9.84
CA ILE A 97 11.62 6.58 10.05
C ILE A 97 12.36 5.23 10.05
N GLU A 98 11.79 4.20 10.68
CA GLU A 98 12.34 2.83 10.66
C GLU A 98 12.33 2.23 9.25
N GLN A 99 11.26 2.45 8.48
CA GLN A 99 11.18 2.03 7.07
C GLN A 99 12.27 2.72 6.23
N ILE A 100 12.47 4.03 6.40
CA ILE A 100 13.53 4.78 5.71
C ILE A 100 14.90 4.18 6.05
N ARG A 101 15.21 3.98 7.33
CA ARG A 101 16.47 3.37 7.77
C ARG A 101 16.70 1.99 7.14
N SER A 102 15.66 1.16 7.12
CA SER A 102 15.71 -0.19 6.55
C SER A 102 15.92 -0.18 5.03
N LEU A 103 15.27 0.72 4.30
CA LEU A 103 15.46 0.84 2.85
C LEU A 103 16.87 1.33 2.51
N LEU A 104 17.36 2.33 3.23
CA LEU A 104 18.71 2.86 3.02
C LEU A 104 19.79 1.84 3.36
N SER A 105 19.64 1.06 4.45
CA SER A 105 20.61 0.01 4.81
C SER A 105 20.69 -1.12 3.78
N GLN A 106 19.60 -1.36 3.04
CA GLN A 106 19.55 -2.32 1.93
C GLN A 106 20.08 -1.75 0.60
N GLY A 107 20.47 -0.47 0.58
CA GLY A 107 20.95 0.21 -0.63
C GLY A 107 19.83 0.61 -1.61
N TYR A 108 18.59 0.67 -1.13
CA TYR A 108 17.46 1.17 -1.92
C TYR A 108 17.41 2.69 -1.90
N ARG A 109 16.86 3.26 -2.97
CA ARG A 109 16.61 4.70 -3.09
C ARG A 109 15.22 5.03 -2.53
N ILE A 110 15.11 6.21 -1.96
CA ILE A 110 13.85 6.76 -1.47
C ILE A 110 13.31 7.74 -2.51
N GLY A 111 12.02 7.64 -2.78
CA GLY A 111 11.29 8.65 -3.54
C GLY A 111 9.93 8.93 -2.90
N THR A 112 9.31 10.02 -3.32
CA THR A 112 7.97 10.39 -2.90
C THR A 112 7.07 10.72 -4.07
N GLU A 113 5.79 10.46 -3.88
CA GLU A 113 4.74 10.87 -4.77
C GLU A 113 3.61 11.56 -4.00
N HIS A 114 2.99 12.56 -4.62
CA HIS A 114 1.86 13.29 -4.06
C HIS A 114 0.64 13.21 -4.98
N ALA A 115 -0.55 13.41 -4.41
CA ALA A 115 -1.80 13.46 -5.15
C ALA A 115 -2.86 14.27 -4.41
N ASP A 116 -3.49 15.22 -5.12
CA ASP A 116 -4.72 15.87 -4.65
C ASP A 116 -5.88 14.86 -4.46
N LYS A 117 -6.97 15.30 -3.81
CA LYS A 117 -8.15 14.45 -3.53
C LYS A 117 -8.78 13.83 -4.79
N ARG A 118 -8.71 14.49 -5.94
CA ARG A 118 -9.27 14.01 -7.21
C ARG A 118 -8.35 12.97 -7.84
N ARG A 119 -7.05 13.23 -7.89
CA ARG A 119 -6.00 12.35 -8.43
C ARG A 119 -5.84 11.07 -7.61
N PHE A 120 -5.93 11.18 -6.28
CA PHE A 120 -5.90 10.01 -5.40
C PHE A 120 -7.05 9.03 -5.71
N ARG A 121 -8.26 9.52 -6.00
CA ARG A 121 -9.41 8.67 -6.37
C ARG A 121 -9.18 7.88 -7.66
N THR A 122 -8.43 8.44 -8.60
CA THR A 122 -8.07 7.78 -9.86
C THR A 122 -6.70 7.10 -9.82
N SER A 123 -6.06 7.01 -8.65
CA SER A 123 -4.70 6.47 -8.48
C SER A 123 -3.66 7.15 -9.38
N SER A 124 -3.88 8.42 -9.72
CA SER A 124 -2.91 9.25 -10.43
C SER A 124 -2.00 9.91 -9.39
N TRP A 125 -0.71 9.70 -9.52
CA TRP A 125 0.30 10.21 -8.61
C TRP A 125 1.30 11.07 -9.37
N GLN A 126 1.85 12.09 -8.72
CA GLN A 126 2.90 12.95 -9.25
C GLN A 126 4.16 12.76 -8.43
N SER A 127 5.32 12.65 -9.08
CA SER A 127 6.59 12.51 -8.38
C SER A 127 7.01 13.83 -7.74
N CYS A 128 7.40 13.78 -6.47
CA CYS A 128 8.10 14.87 -5.78
C CYS A 128 9.54 14.98 -6.31
N SER A 129 10.24 16.04 -5.89
CA SER A 129 11.66 16.23 -6.15
C SER A 129 12.50 15.03 -5.69
N PRO A 130 13.48 14.56 -6.49
CA PRO A 130 14.36 13.46 -6.09
C PRO A 130 15.12 13.75 -4.79
N ILE A 131 15.20 12.76 -3.91
CA ILE A 131 16.00 12.83 -2.68
C ILE A 131 17.27 11.99 -2.91
N ASP A 132 18.33 12.63 -3.41
CA ASP A 132 19.60 11.98 -3.74
C ASP A 132 20.55 11.90 -2.54
N SER A 133 20.07 11.40 -1.40
CA SER A 133 20.90 11.16 -0.21
C SER A 133 20.74 9.74 0.32
N THR A 134 21.83 9.24 0.92
CA THR A 134 21.86 7.99 1.67
C THR A 134 21.86 8.20 3.18
N ARG A 135 21.92 9.47 3.64
CA ARG A 135 21.90 9.82 5.05
C ARG A 135 20.47 9.97 5.52
N VAL A 136 20.11 9.22 6.55
CA VAL A 136 18.74 9.17 7.11
C VAL A 136 18.22 10.57 7.45
N SER A 137 19.06 11.44 8.03
CA SER A 137 18.66 12.80 8.40
C SER A 137 18.29 13.67 7.20
N GLU A 138 19.08 13.63 6.14
CA GLU A 138 18.85 14.41 4.91
C GLU A 138 17.62 13.89 4.16
N VAL A 139 17.38 12.58 4.19
CA VAL A 139 16.18 11.97 3.61
C VAL A 139 14.93 12.38 4.38
N ILE A 140 15.00 12.41 5.71
CA ILE A 140 13.89 12.88 6.56
C ILE A 140 13.60 14.35 6.25
N GLU A 141 14.63 15.20 6.18
CA GLU A 141 14.47 16.63 5.88
C GLU A 141 13.83 16.86 4.50
N GLY A 142 14.29 16.17 3.45
CA GLY A 142 13.69 16.24 2.13
C GLY A 142 12.25 15.72 2.10
N LEU A 143 11.95 14.69 2.89
CA LEU A 143 10.60 14.13 3.00
C LEU A 143 9.64 15.12 3.67
N GLU A 144 10.07 15.74 4.77
CA GLU A 144 9.32 16.78 5.46
C GLU A 144 9.10 18.01 4.58
N GLY A 145 10.09 18.39 3.77
CA GLY A 145 9.94 19.44 2.75
C GLY A 145 8.81 19.15 1.76
N CYS A 146 8.79 17.95 1.14
CA CYS A 146 7.71 17.52 0.24
C CYS A 146 6.36 17.45 0.97
N MET A 147 6.32 17.09 2.26
CA MET A 147 5.09 17.10 3.07
C MET A 147 4.53 18.50 3.29
N VAL A 148 5.39 19.47 3.60
CA VAL A 148 5.01 20.86 3.81
C VAL A 148 4.57 21.51 2.49
N GLU A 149 5.29 21.27 1.40
CA GLU A 149 4.97 21.80 0.07
C GLU A 149 3.60 21.32 -0.43
N HIS A 150 3.28 20.05 -0.18
CA HIS A 150 2.02 19.43 -0.57
C HIS A 150 1.06 19.25 0.62
N ALA A 151 1.03 20.22 1.53
CA ALA A 151 0.13 20.21 2.68
C ALA A 151 -1.34 20.07 2.24
N GLY A 152 -2.07 19.14 2.83
CA GLY A 152 -3.46 18.86 2.46
C GLY A 152 -3.63 17.98 1.21
N GLU A 153 -2.55 17.39 0.69
CA GLU A 153 -2.57 16.33 -0.31
C GLU A 153 -2.20 14.96 0.28
N TYR A 154 -2.49 13.89 -0.45
CA TYR A 154 -2.01 12.55 -0.12
C TYR A 154 -0.54 12.43 -0.53
N ILE A 155 0.30 11.89 0.35
CA ILE A 155 1.71 11.66 0.03
C ILE A 155 2.06 10.21 0.32
N ARG A 156 2.84 9.63 -0.60
CA ARG A 156 3.30 8.24 -0.56
C ARG A 156 4.82 8.20 -0.61
N LEU A 157 5.41 7.49 0.35
CA LEU A 157 6.80 7.07 0.36
C LEU A 157 6.98 5.85 -0.55
N ILE A 158 8.05 5.84 -1.33
CA ILE A 158 8.40 4.74 -2.24
C ILE A 158 9.84 4.33 -1.99
N GLY A 159 10.06 3.03 -1.79
CA GLY A 159 11.39 2.42 -1.87
C GLY A 159 11.64 1.89 -3.29
N ILE A 160 12.77 2.24 -3.88
CA ILE A 160 13.14 1.89 -5.26
C ILE A 160 14.41 1.04 -5.24
N ASP A 161 14.35 -0.14 -5.85
CA ASP A 161 15.53 -0.96 -6.13
C ASP A 161 16.25 -0.41 -7.37
N PRO A 162 17.44 0.21 -7.23
CA PRO A 162 18.14 0.81 -8.36
C PRO A 162 18.70 -0.23 -9.34
N LYS A 163 18.89 -1.49 -8.89
CA LYS A 163 19.41 -2.57 -9.74
C LYS A 163 18.28 -3.21 -10.55
N ALA A 164 17.19 -3.56 -9.88
CA ALA A 164 16.03 -4.18 -10.52
C ALA A 164 15.04 -3.18 -11.15
N LYS A 165 15.26 -1.87 -10.96
CA LYS A 165 14.43 -0.77 -11.48
C LYS A 165 12.93 -0.94 -11.13
N ARG A 166 12.65 -1.35 -9.89
CA ARG A 166 11.29 -1.62 -9.41
C ARG A 166 11.03 -1.00 -8.05
N ARG A 167 9.75 -0.78 -7.74
CA ARG A 167 9.31 -0.37 -6.41
C ARG A 167 9.29 -1.58 -5.48
N VAL A 168 9.90 -1.44 -4.30
CA VAL A 168 9.99 -2.50 -3.27
C VAL A 168 9.14 -2.18 -2.04
N LEU A 169 8.83 -0.90 -1.82
CA LEU A 169 7.97 -0.42 -0.75
C LEU A 169 7.11 0.72 -1.28
N GLU A 170 5.86 0.77 -0.82
CA GLU A 170 5.00 1.90 -1.09
C GLU A 170 4.06 2.17 0.12
N THR A 171 4.30 3.22 0.88
CA THR A 171 3.58 3.53 2.12
C THR A 171 2.95 4.92 2.04
N LEU A 172 1.68 5.05 2.40
CA LEU A 172 1.02 6.35 2.45
C LEU A 172 1.34 7.04 3.77
N ILE A 173 2.03 8.18 3.71
CA ILE A 173 2.62 8.89 4.86
C ILE A 173 1.87 10.19 5.21
N GLN A 174 1.06 10.73 4.30
CA GLN A 174 0.21 11.90 4.56
C GLN A 174 -1.19 11.72 3.97
N LYS A 175 -2.19 12.25 4.68
CA LYS A 175 -3.58 12.38 4.23
C LYS A 175 -4.07 13.81 4.45
N PRO A 176 -4.93 14.36 3.56
CA PRO A 176 -5.65 15.61 3.78
C PRO A 176 -6.65 15.56 4.94
#